data_AF-A0A6L3CFP2-F1
#
_entry.id   AF-A0A6L3CFP2-F1
#
_cell.length_a   1.000
_cell.length_b   1.000
_cell.length_c   1.000
_cell.angle_alpha   90.00
_cell.angle_beta   90.00
_cell.angle_gamma   90.00
#
_symmetry.space_group_name_H-M   'P 1'
#
loop_
_entity.id
_entity.type
_entity.pdbx_description
1 polymer ?
#
loop_
_entity_poly.entity_id
_entity_poly.type
_entity_poly.pdbx_seq_one_letter_code
_entity_poly.pdbx_strand_id
1 'polypeptide(L)'
;MVDSKVRNDDALGWRLKLGVIVPATNTIVEPEFHSMAPAGVTCHTGRFPLKDVRISSDADFERLVADIHANLDGAVDDLMSVAPDHIIVGVSAESFWDGEDGADVIRNRLAEMTGVSITLG
;
A
#
# COMPACT_ATOMS: atom_id res chain seq x y z
N MET A 1 -1.78 -4.90 -20.59
CA MET A 1 -1.49 -3.46 -20.50
C MET A 1 -2.82 -2.74 -20.69
N VAL A 2 -3.49 -2.41 -19.59
CA VAL A 2 -4.78 -1.70 -19.62
C VAL A 2 -4.46 -0.24 -19.92
N ASP A 3 -5.09 0.28 -20.97
CA ASP A 3 -4.88 1.64 -21.48
C ASP A 3 -5.30 2.65 -20.41
N SER A 4 -4.34 3.39 -19.82
CA SER A 4 -4.54 4.25 -18.64
C SER A 4 -5.35 5.52 -18.89
N LYS A 5 -6.06 5.60 -20.03
CA LYS A 5 -6.67 6.83 -20.54
C LYS A 5 -8.18 6.84 -20.57
N VAL A 6 -8.84 5.72 -20.30
CA VAL A 6 -10.26 5.76 -19.93
C VAL A 6 -10.30 6.03 -18.43
N ARG A 7 -10.14 7.31 -18.05
CA ARG A 7 -10.55 7.78 -16.73
C ARG A 7 -12.04 7.46 -16.64
N ASN A 8 -12.36 6.35 -15.99
CA ASN A 8 -13.73 5.93 -15.77
C ASN A 8 -14.51 7.12 -15.20
N ASP A 9 -15.75 7.28 -15.65
CA ASP A 9 -16.75 8.19 -15.08
C ASP A 9 -17.08 7.75 -13.64
N ASP A 10 -16.08 7.72 -12.76
CA ASP A 10 -16.22 7.32 -11.38
C ASP A 10 -16.96 8.44 -10.64
N ALA A 11 -18.14 8.12 -10.15
CA ALA A 11 -19.05 9.10 -9.56
C ALA A 11 -18.43 9.83 -8.34
N LEU A 12 -17.52 9.17 -7.60
CA LEU A 12 -16.91 9.72 -6.38
C LEU A 12 -15.40 9.95 -6.53
N GLY A 13 -14.71 9.10 -7.27
CA GLY A 13 -13.26 9.11 -7.52
C GLY A 13 -12.84 9.81 -8.81
N TRP A 14 -13.67 10.66 -9.41
CA TRP A 14 -13.41 11.34 -10.70
C TRP A 14 -12.10 12.12 -10.76
N ARG A 15 -11.52 12.49 -9.61
CA ARG A 15 -10.23 13.18 -9.52
C ARG A 15 -9.07 12.21 -9.35
N LEU A 16 -9.22 11.23 -8.45
CA LEU A 16 -8.18 10.27 -8.07
C LEU A 16 -8.76 9.09 -7.26
N LYS A 17 -8.34 7.86 -7.57
CA LYS A 17 -8.49 6.70 -6.70
C LYS A 17 -7.16 6.32 -6.09
N LEU A 18 -7.04 6.49 -4.78
CA LEU A 18 -5.89 6.05 -4.00
C LEU A 18 -6.10 4.62 -3.54
N GLY A 19 -5.16 3.74 -3.89
CA GLY A 19 -5.02 2.44 -3.25
C GLY A 19 -4.18 2.57 -1.99
N VAL A 20 -4.61 2.01 -0.86
CA VAL A 20 -3.87 2.13 0.41
C VAL A 20 -3.70 0.73 1.02
N ILE A 21 -2.46 0.23 1.04
CA ILE A 21 -2.14 -1.08 1.63
C ILE A 21 -1.72 -0.90 3.08
N VAL A 22 -2.36 -1.64 3.99
CA VAL A 22 -2.01 -1.62 5.42
C VAL A 22 -2.06 -3.03 6.03
N PRO A 23 -1.39 -3.28 7.16
CA PRO A 23 -1.57 -4.51 7.89
C PRO A 23 -3.03 -4.67 8.36
N ALA A 24 -3.52 -5.91 8.46
CA ALA A 24 -4.87 -6.20 8.96
C ALA A 24 -5.10 -5.67 10.39
N THR A 25 -4.05 -5.49 11.17
CA THR A 25 -4.08 -4.91 12.53
C THR A 25 -4.19 -3.39 12.55
N ASN A 26 -3.96 -2.69 11.42
CA ASN A 26 -4.03 -1.23 11.38
C ASN A 26 -5.49 -0.75 11.42
N THR A 27 -5.81 0.08 12.40
CA THR A 27 -7.15 0.65 12.61
C THR A 27 -7.21 2.17 12.43
N ILE A 28 -6.12 2.81 12.01
CA ILE A 28 -5.97 4.28 12.00
C ILE A 28 -5.96 4.84 10.59
N VAL A 29 -5.17 4.23 9.69
CA VAL A 29 -4.93 4.78 8.36
C VAL A 29 -6.22 4.87 7.54
N GLU A 30 -7.03 3.81 7.52
CA GLU A 30 -8.29 3.80 6.77
C GLU A 30 -9.25 4.95 7.19
N PRO A 31 -9.63 5.11 8.47
CA PRO A 31 -10.52 6.21 8.85
C PRO A 31 -9.89 7.59 8.65
N GLU A 32 -8.58 7.76 8.88
CA GLU A 32 -7.90 9.05 8.64
C GLU A 32 -7.92 9.44 7.16
N PHE A 33 -7.56 8.52 6.27
CA PHE A 33 -7.59 8.76 4.82
C PHE A 33 -9.00 9.09 4.32
N HIS A 34 -10.03 8.40 4.82
CA HIS A 34 -11.41 8.76 4.50
C HIS A 34 -11.80 10.14 5.04
N SER A 35 -11.36 10.52 6.24
CA SER A 35 -11.67 11.82 6.86
C SER A 35 -10.98 13.00 6.18
N MET A 36 -9.80 12.77 5.58
CA MET A 36 -8.96 13.80 4.97
C MET A 36 -9.14 13.90 3.45
N ALA A 37 -9.88 12.97 2.83
CA ALA A 37 -10.03 12.89 1.38
C ALA A 37 -10.63 14.19 0.79
N PRO A 38 -9.93 14.89 -0.12
CA PRO A 38 -10.50 16.01 -0.85
C PRO A 38 -11.65 15.56 -1.77
N ALA A 39 -12.52 16.50 -2.14
CA ALA A 39 -13.59 16.20 -3.09
C ALA A 39 -13.06 15.60 -4.41
N GLY A 40 -13.69 14.51 -4.84
CA GLY A 40 -13.31 13.74 -6.03
C GLY A 40 -12.20 12.73 -5.82
N VAL A 41 -11.63 12.64 -4.61
CA VAL A 41 -10.62 11.65 -4.24
C VAL A 41 -11.28 10.56 -3.41
N THR A 42 -11.05 9.30 -3.75
CA THR A 42 -11.50 8.14 -2.97
C THR A 42 -10.31 7.30 -2.56
N CYS A 43 -10.38 6.69 -1.38
CA CYS A 43 -9.36 5.81 -0.83
C CYS A 43 -9.92 4.39 -0.74
N HIS A 44 -9.15 3.41 -1.21
CA HIS A 44 -9.52 2.01 -1.24
C HIS A 44 -8.46 1.20 -0.49
N THR A 45 -8.83 0.68 0.67
CA THR A 45 -7.88 -0.01 1.54
C THR A 45 -7.77 -1.48 1.18
N GLY A 46 -6.55 -1.92 0.84
CA GLY A 46 -6.18 -3.34 0.79
C GLY A 46 -5.47 -3.72 2.09
N ARG A 47 -5.63 -4.99 2.50
CA ARG A 47 -5.09 -5.48 3.77
C ARG A 47 -4.36 -6.79 3.58
N PHE A 48 -3.24 -6.95 4.28
CA PHE A 48 -2.55 -8.23 4.38
C PHE A 48 -2.51 -8.73 5.83
N PRO A 49 -2.51 -10.05 6.05
CA PRO A 49 -2.40 -10.61 7.39
C PRO A 49 -1.02 -10.29 7.97
N LEU A 50 -1.02 -9.68 9.14
CA LEU A 50 0.17 -9.49 9.96
C LEU A 50 -0.24 -9.78 11.40
N LYS A 51 0.47 -10.68 12.07
CA LYS A 51 0.17 -10.96 13.48
C LYS A 51 0.59 -9.74 14.31
N ASP A 52 -0.20 -9.43 15.33
CA ASP A 52 0.24 -8.48 16.35
C ASP A 52 1.33 -9.17 17.17
N VAL A 53 2.58 -8.77 16.95
CA VAL A 53 3.75 -9.32 17.62
C VAL A 53 4.42 -8.21 18.40
N ARG A 54 4.63 -8.46 19.69
CA ARG A 54 5.47 -7.58 20.50
C ARG A 54 6.92 -7.76 20.07
N ILE A 55 7.48 -6.75 19.43
CA ILE A 55 8.88 -6.74 19.02
C ILE A 55 9.72 -6.50 20.28
N SER A 56 10.55 -7.48 20.64
CA SER A 56 11.43 -7.41 21.81
C SER A 56 12.89 -7.72 21.51
N SER A 57 13.18 -8.10 20.26
CA SER A 57 14.49 -8.48 19.78
C SER A 57 14.61 -8.23 18.27
N ASP A 58 15.85 -8.20 17.78
CA ASP A 58 16.13 -8.08 16.34
C ASP A 58 15.55 -9.26 15.55
N ALA A 59 15.56 -10.46 16.12
CA ALA A 59 14.95 -11.64 15.51
C ALA A 59 13.42 -11.54 15.38
N ASP A 60 12.74 -10.87 16.32
CA ASP A 60 11.30 -10.59 16.19
C ASP A 60 11.04 -9.59 15.07
N PHE A 61 11.90 -8.58 14.95
CA PHE A 61 11.84 -7.60 13.87
C PHE A 61 12.07 -8.27 12.51
N GLU A 62 13.12 -9.07 12.35
CA GLU A 62 13.43 -9.84 11.13
C GLU A 62 12.28 -10.77 10.67
N ARG A 63 11.54 -11.35 11.62
CA ARG A 63 10.34 -12.14 11.31
C ARG A 63 9.18 -11.29 10.83
N LEU A 64 8.96 -10.13 11.44
CA LEU A 64 7.92 -9.20 11.02
C LEU A 64 8.11 -8.78 9.56
N VAL A 65 9.36 -8.52 9.16
CA VAL A 65 9.74 -8.23 7.77
C VAL A 65 9.33 -9.35 6.84
N ALA A 66 9.73 -10.58 7.19
CA ALA A 66 9.56 -11.72 6.33
C ALA A 66 8.07 -11.97 6.10
N ASP A 67 7.27 -11.79 7.16
CA ASP A 67 5.81 -11.82 7.08
C ASP A 67 5.26 -10.70 6.19
N ILE A 68 5.76 -9.46 6.29
CA ILE A 68 5.35 -8.36 5.38
C ILE A 68 5.67 -8.72 3.92
N HIS A 69 6.92 -9.08 3.61
CA HIS A 69 7.35 -9.43 2.26
C HIS A 69 6.57 -10.61 1.67
N ALA A 70 6.24 -11.61 2.49
CA ALA A 70 5.48 -12.78 2.04
C ALA A 70 4.04 -12.46 1.66
N ASN A 71 3.47 -11.34 2.12
CA ASN A 71 2.06 -11.03 1.94
C ASN A 71 1.78 -9.73 1.17
N LEU A 72 2.75 -8.82 1.08
CA LEU A 72 2.58 -7.49 0.45
C LEU A 72 2.15 -7.60 -1.02
N ASP A 73 2.84 -8.43 -1.80
CA ASP A 73 2.58 -8.57 -3.24
C ASP A 73 1.16 -9.03 -3.54
N GLY A 74 0.65 -9.99 -2.75
CA GLY A 74 -0.72 -10.49 -2.90
C GLY A 74 -1.76 -9.42 -2.59
N ALA A 75 -1.55 -8.64 -1.53
CA ALA A 75 -2.47 -7.55 -1.20
C ALA A 75 -2.44 -6.41 -2.24
N VAL A 76 -1.28 -6.14 -2.83
CA VAL A 76 -1.15 -5.19 -3.94
C VAL A 76 -1.88 -5.71 -5.19
N ASP A 77 -1.70 -6.99 -5.54
CA ASP A 77 -2.38 -7.61 -6.69
C ASP A 77 -3.91 -7.58 -6.54
N ASP A 78 -4.42 -7.95 -5.35
CA ASP A 78 -5.86 -7.86 -5.04
C ASP A 78 -6.38 -6.43 -5.20
N LEU A 79 -5.65 -5.44 -4.68
CA LEU A 79 -6.00 -4.02 -4.75
C LEU A 79 -6.03 -3.49 -6.19
N MET A 80 -5.25 -4.05 -7.11
CA MET A 80 -5.28 -3.62 -8.52
C MET A 80 -6.65 -3.85 -9.19
N SER A 81 -7.52 -4.70 -8.61
CA SER A 81 -8.90 -4.89 -9.07
C SER A 81 -9.74 -3.61 -9.01
N VAL A 82 -9.42 -2.65 -8.13
CA VAL A 82 -10.12 -1.35 -8.09
C VAL A 82 -9.55 -0.35 -9.11
N ALA A 83 -8.50 -0.73 -9.85
CA ALA A 83 -7.76 0.11 -10.78
C ALA A 83 -7.36 1.47 -10.16
N PRO A 84 -6.54 1.48 -9.09
CA PRO A 84 -6.10 2.73 -8.46
C PRO A 84 -5.19 3.53 -9.40
N ASP A 85 -5.18 4.85 -9.24
CA ASP A 85 -4.27 5.74 -9.99
C ASP A 85 -2.87 5.81 -9.34
N HIS A 86 -2.81 5.56 -8.03
CA HIS A 86 -1.60 5.58 -7.22
C HIS A 86 -1.80 4.67 -6.00
N ILE A 87 -0.73 4.02 -5.53
CA ILE A 87 -0.76 3.16 -4.34
C ILE A 87 0.14 3.73 -3.26
N ILE A 88 -0.37 3.74 -2.03
CA ILE A 88 0.35 4.07 -0.81
C ILE A 88 0.49 2.79 0.01
N VAL A 89 1.70 2.45 0.41
CA VAL A 89 1.96 1.36 1.36
C VAL A 89 2.18 1.98 2.74
N GLY A 90 1.17 1.84 3.59
CA GLY A 90 1.08 2.40 4.94
C GLY A 90 1.72 1.51 6.00
N VAL A 91 2.99 1.13 5.81
CA VAL A 91 3.74 0.23 6.68
C VAL A 91 5.06 0.89 7.06
N SER A 92 5.15 1.39 8.29
CA SER A 92 6.31 2.15 8.77
C SER A 92 7.63 1.37 8.79
N ALA A 93 7.57 0.03 8.83
CA ALA A 93 8.76 -0.80 8.86
C ALA A 93 9.48 -0.82 7.49
N GLU A 94 8.76 -0.62 6.38
CA GLU A 94 9.31 -0.68 5.02
C GLU A 94 10.23 0.51 4.68
N SER A 95 10.06 1.63 5.36
CA SER A 95 10.89 2.82 5.17
C SER A 95 12.29 2.73 5.81
N PHE A 96 12.61 1.64 6.49
CA PHE A 96 13.91 1.42 7.18
C PHE A 96 14.65 0.14 6.72
N TRP A 97 14.22 -0.50 5.61
CA TRP A 97 14.80 -1.77 5.13
C TRP A 97 16.19 -1.60 4.51
N ASP A 98 17.18 -2.44 4.88
CA ASP A 98 18.52 -2.56 4.29
C ASP A 98 19.34 -1.25 4.13
N GLY A 99 18.95 -0.18 4.84
CA GLY A 99 19.57 1.14 4.72
C GLY A 99 18.77 2.09 3.81
N GLU A 100 19.42 3.13 3.30
CA GLU A 100 18.76 4.21 2.52
C GLU A 100 18.09 3.71 1.23
N ASP A 101 18.53 2.57 0.68
CA ASP A 101 18.14 2.08 -0.64
C ASP A 101 16.97 1.07 -0.65
N GLY A 102 16.59 0.47 0.49
CA GLY A 102 15.60 -0.62 0.50
C GLY A 102 14.19 -0.16 0.12
N ALA A 103 13.81 1.04 0.55
CA ALA A 103 12.54 1.67 0.16
C ALA A 103 12.46 1.90 -1.36
N ASP A 104 13.57 2.25 -2.00
CA ASP A 104 13.66 2.46 -3.44
C ASP A 104 13.48 1.15 -4.20
N VAL A 105 14.10 0.07 -3.73
CA VAL A 105 13.94 -1.26 -4.32
C VAL A 105 12.49 -1.73 -4.26
N ILE A 106 11.85 -1.64 -3.09
CA ILE A 106 10.44 -2.05 -2.93
C ILE A 106 9.53 -1.20 -3.80
N ARG A 107 9.68 0.13 -3.76
CA ARG A 107 8.88 1.06 -4.56
C ARG A 107 9.00 0.77 -6.05
N ASN A 108 10.22 0.61 -6.57
CA ASN A 108 10.45 0.36 -7.99
C ASN A 108 9.89 -1.01 -8.42
N ARG A 109 10.08 -2.05 -7.60
CA ARG A 109 9.54 -3.39 -7.85
C ARG A 109 8.00 -3.39 -7.91
N LEU A 110 7.34 -2.75 -6.94
CA LEU A 110 5.88 -2.65 -6.91
C LEU A 110 5.35 -1.78 -8.06
N ALA A 111 6.05 -0.70 -8.43
CA ALA A 111 5.69 0.12 -9.57
C ALA A 111 5.82 -0.64 -10.90
N GLU A 112 6.85 -1.46 -11.06
CA GLU A 112 7.02 -2.34 -12.22
C GLU A 112 5.93 -3.41 -12.29
N MET A 113 5.61 -4.03 -11.15
CA MET A 113 4.58 -5.07 -11.05
C MET A 113 3.18 -4.57 -11.41
N THR A 114 2.85 -3.34 -10.98
CA THR A 114 1.48 -2.80 -11.09
C THR A 114 1.30 -1.84 -12.26
N GLY A 115 2.38 -1.23 -12.75
CA GLY A 115 2.33 -0.14 -13.72
C GLY A 115 1.80 1.18 -13.14
N VAL A 116 1.61 1.29 -11.82
CA VAL A 116 1.17 2.52 -11.15
C VAL A 116 2.26 3.05 -10.22
N SER A 117 2.21 4.35 -9.95
CA SER A 117 3.18 4.98 -9.05
C SER A 117 2.91 4.57 -7.60
N ILE A 118 3.99 4.44 -6.81
CA ILE A 118 3.97 3.93 -5.44
C ILE A 118 4.58 4.95 -4.48
N THR A 119 3.95 5.17 -3.32
CA THR A 119 4.52 5.86 -2.16
C THR A 119 4.63 4.87 -1.00
N LEU A 120 5.74 4.91 -0.25
CA LEU A 120 5.92 4.15 0.98
C LEU A 120 5.93 5.14 2.17
N GLY A 121 5.25 4.82 3.28
CA GLY A 121 5.21 5.69 4.47
C GLY A 121 4.42 5.16 5.65
#